data_AF-A0A368B2M8-F1
#
_entry.id   AF-A0A368B2M8-F1
#
_cell.length_a   1.000
_cell.length_b   1.000
_cell.length_c   1.000
_cell.angle_alpha   90.00
_cell.angle_beta   90.00
_cell.angle_gamma   90.00
#
_symmetry.space_group_name_H-M   'P 1'
#
loop_
_entity.id
_entity.type
_entity.pdbx_description
1 polymer ?
#
loop_
_entity_poly.entity_id
_entity_poly.type
_entity_poly.pdbx_seq_one_letter_code
_entity_poly.pdbx_strand_id
1 'polypeptide(L)' 'MNNRRVGLSSIVGSIILGIIALGLDALPEEMIFPLLIISGIGLIVGIVLLNYNVKHSKRDKGKFKRTNTKSWDT' A
#
# COMPACT_ATOMS: atom_id res chain seq x y z
N MET A 1 5.02 4.49 -12.87
CA MET A 1 4.77 5.02 -11.51
C MET A 1 5.13 3.93 -10.50
N ASN A 2 5.98 4.20 -9.49
CA ASN A 2 6.44 3.16 -8.57
C ASN A 2 5.44 2.99 -7.40
N ASN A 3 4.60 1.95 -7.46
CA ASN A 3 3.60 1.64 -6.44
C ASN A 3 4.18 1.56 -5.02
N ARG A 4 5.45 1.17 -4.86
CA ARG A 4 6.12 1.15 -3.56
C ARG A 4 6.36 2.55 -3.02
N ARG A 5 6.82 3.49 -3.87
CA ARG A 5 6.98 4.90 -3.46
C ARG A 5 5.62 5.54 -3.17
N VAL A 6 4.63 5.31 -4.03
CA VAL A 6 3.27 5.84 -3.83
C VAL A 6 2.65 5.30 -2.55
N GLY A 7 2.77 3.99 -2.30
CA GLY A 7 2.26 3.36 -1.08
C GLY A 7 2.93 3.90 0.19
N LEU A 8 4.25 4.09 0.18
CA LEU A 8 4.97 4.68 1.30
C LEU A 8 4.55 6.13 1.55
N SER A 9 4.43 6.93 0.48
CA SER A 9 3.95 8.32 0.57
C SER A 9 2.52 8.41 1.12
N SER A 10 1.61 7.51 0.70
CA SER A 10 0.26 7.43 1.26
C SER A 10 0.27 7.12 2.76
N ILE A 11 1.09 6.16 3.21
CA ILE A 11 1.17 5.82 4.64
C ILE A 11 1.67 7.01 5.45
N VAL A 12 2.77 7.65 5.02
CA VAL A 12 3.33 8.81 5.73
C VAL A 12 2.33 9.96 5.79
N GLY A 13 1.69 10.29 4.66
CA GLY A 13 0.67 11.34 4.60
C GLY A 13 -0.53 11.05 5.51
N SER A 14 -1.02 9.81 5.52
CA SER A 14 -2.12 9.38 6.39
C SER A 14 -1.76 9.48 7.87
N ILE A 15 -0.55 9.06 8.27
CA ILE A 15 -0.12 9.16 9.68
C ILE A 15 -0.06 10.62 10.12
N ILE A 16 0.51 11.50 9.28
CA ILE A 16 0.56 12.94 9.57
C ILE A 16 -0.85 13.51 9.74
N LEU A 17 -1.77 13.19 8.82
CA LEU A 17 -3.18 13.61 8.91
C LEU A 17 -3.86 13.09 10.18
N GLY A 18 -3.60 11.85 10.58
CA GLY A 18 -4.15 11.28 11.82
C GLY A 18 -3.63 11.99 13.07
N ILE A 19 -2.33 12.32 13.11
CA ILE A 19 -1.73 13.08 14.21
C ILE A 19 -2.34 14.48 14.29
N ILE A 20 -2.51 15.17 13.16
CA ILE A 20 -3.13 16.49 13.13
C ILE A 20 -4.58 16.42 13.61
N ALA A 21 -5.34 15.41 13.16
CA ALA A 21 -6.73 15.24 13.56
C ALA A 21 -6.91 14.98 15.07
N LEU A 22 -5.95 14.32 15.72
CA LEU A 22 -6.02 13.97 17.15
C LEU A 22 -5.28 14.94 18.08
N GLY A 23 -4.29 15.66 17.56
CA GLY A 23 -3.38 16.49 18.36
C GLY A 23 -3.57 18.00 18.19
N LEU A 24 -4.46 18.44 17.28
CA LEU A 24 -4.73 19.85 17.07
C LEU A 24 -6.06 20.23 17.75
N ASP A 25 -5.98 20.84 18.93
CA ASP A 25 -7.15 21.33 19.70
C ASP A 25 -7.95 22.44 18.98
N ALA A 26 -7.42 22.99 17.89
CA ALA A 26 -8.09 24.01 17.09
C ALA A 26 -9.07 23.44 16.04
N LEU A 27 -9.15 22.12 15.90
CA LEU A 27 -10.03 21.49 14.92
C LEU A 27 -11.47 21.41 15.44
N PRO A 28 -12.48 21.79 14.63
CA PRO A 28 -13.88 21.53 14.97
C PRO A 28 -14.13 20.03 15.13
N GLU A 29 -14.90 19.63 16.14
CA GLU A 29 -15.19 18.21 16.42
C GLU A 29 -15.80 17.49 15.21
N GLU A 30 -16.68 18.18 14.46
CA GLU A 30 -17.28 17.69 13.23
C GLU A 30 -16.27 17.41 12.11
N MET A 31 -15.07 17.99 12.16
CA MET A 31 -13.99 17.75 11.18
C MET A 31 -13.05 16.62 11.59
N ILE A 32 -12.96 16.29 12.88
CA ILE A 32 -12.08 15.23 13.38
C ILE A 32 -12.46 13.89 12.75
N PHE A 33 -13.74 13.52 12.80
CA PHE A 33 -14.21 12.21 12.32
C PHE A 33 -13.97 11.99 10.81
N PRO A 34 -14.32 12.94 9.91
CA PRO A 34 -13.99 12.84 8.49
C PRO A 34 -12.49 12.72 8.21
N LEU A 35 -11.65 13.47 8.92
CA LEU A 35 -10.19 13.42 8.75
C LEU A 35 -9.60 12.07 9.16
N LEU A 36 -10.11 11.48 10.24
CA LEU A 36 -9.72 10.14 10.67
C LEU A 36 -10.12 9.08 9.63
N ILE A 37 -11.32 9.19 9.03
CA ILE A 37 -11.75 8.28 7.96
C ILE A 37 -10.81 8.38 6.76
N ILE A 38 -10.50 9.60 6.29
CA ILE A 38 -9.60 9.84 5.16
C ILE A 38 -8.19 9.29 5.46
N SER A 39 -7.68 9.57 6.66
CA SER A 39 -6.40 9.03 7.14
C SER A 39 -6.38 7.51 7.09
N GLY A 40 -7.41 6.86 7.65
CA GLY A 40 -7.56 5.40 7.66
C GLY A 40 -7.60 4.78 6.26
N ILE A 41 -8.37 5.38 5.34
CA ILE A 41 -8.44 4.93 3.94
C ILE A 41 -7.06 5.02 3.28
N GLY A 42 -6.35 6.14 3.43
CA GLY A 42 -5.02 6.31 2.86
C GLY A 42 -3.98 5.33 3.45
N LEU A 43 -4.11 4.95 4.73
CA LEU A 43 -3.29 3.92 5.36
C LEU A 43 -3.53 2.55 4.72
N ILE A 44 -4.80 2.15 4.59
CA ILE A 44 -5.19 0.87 3.97
C ILE A 44 -4.68 0.81 2.53
N VAL A 45 -4.93 1.86 1.73
CA VAL A 45 -4.48 1.94 0.34
C VAL A 45 -2.96 1.88 0.24
N GLY A 46 -2.25 2.59 1.11
CA GLY A 46 -0.79 2.59 1.14
C GLY A 46 -0.21 1.20 1.44
N ILE A 47 -0.78 0.48 2.42
CA ILE A 47 -0.41 -0.90 2.74
C ILE A 47 -0.69 -1.84 1.56
N VAL A 48 -1.85 -1.71 0.91
CA VAL A 48 -2.19 -2.51 -0.27
C VAL A 48 -1.18 -2.25 -1.39
N LEU A 49 -0.81 -1.01 -1.67
CA LEU A 49 0.15 -0.66 -2.73
C LEU A 49 1.57 -1.15 -2.46
N LEU A 50 2.03 -1.11 -1.20
CA LEU A 50 3.31 -1.72 -0.81
C LEU A 50 3.30 -3.23 -1.05
N ASN A 51 2.19 -3.89 -0.70
CA ASN A 51 2.05 -5.34 -0.83
C ASN A 51 1.71 -5.80 -2.25
N TYR A 52 1.14 -4.92 -3.08
CA TYR A 52 0.77 -5.23 -4.47
C TYR A 52 2.00 -5.65 -5.28
N ASN A 53 3.09 -4.90 -5.18
CA ASN A 53 4.34 -5.25 -5.84
C ASN A 53 5.00 -6.50 -5.24
N VAL A 54 4.85 -6.79 -3.93
CA VAL A 54 5.41 -8.02 -3.34
C VAL A 54 4.71 -9.26 -3.90
N LYS A 55 3.38 -9.23 -4.06
CA LYS A 55 2.61 -10.32 -4.68
C LYS A 55 2.85 -10.43 -6.18
N HIS A 56 2.86 -9.32 -6.92
CA HIS A 56 2.98 -9.33 -8.38
C HIS A 56 4.43 -9.43 -8.89
N SER A 57 5.44 -8.95 -8.15
CA SER A 57 6.85 -9.17 -8.50
C SER A 57 7.23 -10.65 -8.51
N LYS A 58 6.58 -11.48 -7.69
CA LYS A 58 6.74 -12.95 -7.76
C LYS A 58 5.99 -13.57 -8.94
N ARG A 59 4.86 -12.96 -9.37
CA ARG A 59 4.08 -13.42 -10.52
C ARG A 59 4.80 -13.17 -11.85
N ASP A 60 5.50 -12.04 -11.98
CA ASP A 60 6.32 -11.73 -13.17
C ASP A 60 7.59 -12.58 -13.27
N LYS A 61 8.03 -13.18 -12.14
CA LYS A 61 9.06 -14.23 -12.13
C LYS A 61 8.55 -15.58 -12.64
N GLY A 62 7.30 -15.67 -13.12
CA GLY A 62 6.76 -16.82 -13.84
C GLY A 62 7.52 -17.18 -15.14
N LYS A 63 8.45 -16.34 -15.58
CA LYS A 63 9.46 -16.68 -16.61
C LYS A 63 10.72 -17.35 -16.04
N PHE A 64 10.66 -17.96 -14.85
CA PHE A 64 11.67 -18.96 -14.50
C PHE A 64 11.55 -20.10 -15.51
N LYS A 65 12.38 -20.06 -16.54
CA LYS A 65 12.56 -21.15 -17.50
C LYS A 65 12.90 -22.37 -16.64
N ARG A 66 11.97 -23.33 -16.54
CA ARG A 66 12.30 -24.63 -15.95
C ARG A 66 13.49 -25.16 -16.75
N THR A 67 14.67 -25.23 -16.14
CA THR A 67 15.90 -25.75 -16.77
C THR A 67 15.87 -27.28 -16.90
N ASN A 68 14.72 -27.90 -16.66
CA ASN A 68 14.50 -29.33 -16.81
C ASN A 68 13.23 -29.56 -17.63
N THR A 69 13.33 -29.38 -18.95
CA THR A 69 12.40 -29.98 -19.91
C THR A 69 13.01 -31.29 -20.39
N LYS A 70 13.07 -32.31 -19.52
CA LYS A 70 13.15 -33.68 -20.05
C LYS A 70 11.79 -33.98 -20.66
N SER A 71 11.74 -34.07 -21.99
CA SER A 71 10.65 -34.76 -22.67
C SER A 71 10.75 -36.22 -22.27
N TRP A 72 9.78 -36.71 -21.53
CA TRP A 72 9.55 -38.15 -21.50
C TRP A 72 8.73 -38.43 -22.76
N ASP A 73 9.39 -38.97 -23.78
CA ASP A 73 8.71 -39.56 -24.93
C ASP A 73 7.86 -40.72 -24.39
N THR A 74 6.55 -40.60 -24.52
CA THR A 74 5.57 -41.70 -24.42
C THR A 74 4.76 -41.71 -25.68
#